data_AF-A0A3S5YBA4-F1
#
_entry.id   AF-A0A3S5YBA4-F1
#
_cell.length_a   1.000
_cell.length_b   1.000
_cell.length_c   1.000
_cell.angle_alpha   90.00
_cell.angle_beta   90.00
_cell.angle_gamma   90.00
#
_symmetry.space_group_name_H-M   'P 1'
#
loop_
_entity.id
_entity.type
_entity.pdbx_description
1 polymer ?
#
loop_
_entity_poly.entity_id
_entity_poly.type
_entity_poly.pdbx_seq_one_letter_code
_entity_poly.pdbx_strand_id
1 'polypeptide(L)' 'MLSGVCGGIAEYFGIDVNLVRVAAVVGAFVSFGTVALIYLAAWMIMPSE' A
#
# COMPACT_ATOMS: atom_id res chain seq x y z
N MET A 1 8.71 -0.31 -12.58
CA MET A 1 9.36 -1.08 -11.50
C MET A 1 9.04 -0.54 -10.09
N LEU A 2 7.86 0.02 -9.87
CA LEU A 2 7.39 0.45 -8.53
C LEU A 2 5.87 0.21 -8.38
N SER A 3 5.34 -0.78 -9.11
CA SER A 3 4.01 -1.33 -8.87
C SER A 3 4.12 -2.26 -7.66
N GLY A 4 4.45 -1.69 -6.50
CA GLY A 4 4.31 -2.39 -5.23
C GLY A 4 2.82 -2.59 -4.90
N VAL A 5 2.54 -2.96 -3.66
CA VAL A 5 1.20 -3.25 -3.11
C VAL A 5 0.13 -2.22 -3.55
N CYS A 6 0.46 -0.93 -3.65
CA CYS A 6 -0.49 0.09 -4.13
C CYS A 6 -0.95 -0.10 -5.59
N GLY A 7 -0.06 -0.58 -6.47
CA GLY A 7 -0.39 -0.90 -7.86
C GLY A 7 -1.31 -2.12 -7.97
N GLY A 8 -1.01 -3.18 -7.21
CA GLY A 8 -1.85 -4.37 -7.15
C GLY A 8 -3.25 -4.10 -6.57
N ILE A 9 -3.34 -3.28 -5.52
CA ILE A 9 -4.64 -2.85 -4.95
C ILE A 9 -5.42 -2.02 -5.98
N ALA A 10 -4.76 -1.10 -6.68
CA ALA A 10 -5.40 -0.27 -7.70
C ALA A 10 -5.98 -1.11 -8.84
N GLU A 11 -5.24 -2.11 -9.32
CA GLU A 11 -5.66 -3.01 -10.40
C GLU A 11 -6.77 -3.98 -9.95
N TYR A 12 -6.70 -4.49 -8.71
CA TYR A 12 -7.74 -5.35 -8.14
C TYR A 12 -9.09 -4.63 -7.96
N PHE A 13 -9.06 -3.37 -7.53
CA PHE A 13 -10.26 -2.57 -7.31
C PHE A 13 -10.66 -1.72 -8.54
N GLY A 14 -9.87 -1.74 -9.62
CA GLY A 14 -10.12 -0.96 -10.84
C GLY A 14 -10.11 0.55 -10.62
N ILE A 15 -9.32 1.05 -9.67
CA ILE A 15 -9.25 2.47 -9.28
C ILE A 15 -7.87 3.06 -9.60
N ASP A 16 -7.80 4.38 -9.69
CA ASP A 16 -6.57 5.10 -10.03
C ASP A 16 -5.47 4.85 -8.98
N VAL A 17 -4.29 4.43 -9.44
CA VAL A 17 -3.13 4.11 -8.59
C VAL A 17 -2.63 5.32 -7.80
N ASN A 18 -2.80 6.54 -8.31
CA ASN A 18 -2.46 7.75 -7.56
C ASN A 18 -3.40 7.94 -6.37
N LEU A 19 -4.67 7.57 -6.50
CA LEU A 19 -5.63 7.65 -5.40
C LEU A 19 -5.25 6.68 -4.27
N VAL A 20 -4.85 5.45 -4.63
CA VAL A 20 -4.39 4.43 -3.68
C VAL A 20 -3.11 4.88 -2.95
N ARG A 21 -2.18 5.52 -3.66
CA ARG A 21 -0.96 6.09 -3.05
C ARG A 21 -1.28 7.19 -2.05
N VAL A 22 -2.16 8.13 -2.40
CA VAL A 22 -2.58 9.21 -1.49
C VAL A 22 -3.26 8.61 -0.26
N ALA A 23 -4.15 7.63 -0.43
CA ALA A 23 -4.79 6.94 0.68
C ALA A 23 -3.78 6.21 1.59
N ALA A 24 -2.77 5.56 1.01
CA ALA A 24 -1.71 4.89 1.77
C ALA A 24 -0.86 5.88 2.58
N VAL A 25 -0.50 7.02 1.99
CA VAL A 25 0.26 8.09 2.66
C VAL A 25 -0.58 8.71 3.78
N VAL A 26 -1.83 9.10 3.49
CA VAL A 26 -2.75 9.65 4.50
C VAL A 26 -3.00 8.62 5.62
N GLY A 27 -3.20 7.35 5.28
CA GLY A 27 -3.32 6.26 6.24
C GLY A 27 -2.08 6.13 7.12
N ALA A 28 -0.87 6.25 6.55
CA ALA A 28 0.38 6.25 7.31
C ALA A 28 0.48 7.42 8.31
N PHE A 29 0.05 8.62 7.91
CA PHE A 29 0.05 9.79 8.79
C PHE A 29 -1.05 9.75 9.86
N VAL A 30 -2.27 9.35 9.50
CA VAL A 30 -3.43 9.28 10.43
C VAL A 30 -3.24 8.18 11.47
N SER A 31 -2.58 7.08 11.10
CA SER A 31 -2.32 5.95 12.00
C SER A 31 -1.03 6.09 12.82
N PHE A 32 -0.38 7.27 12.83
CA PHE A 32 0.87 7.51 13.55
C PHE A 32 2.01 6.55 13.15
N GLY A 33 2.08 6.16 11.87
CA GLY A 33 3.04 5.18 11.35
C GLY A 33 2.62 3.72 11.48
N THR A 34 1.45 3.42 12.07
CA THR A 34 0.97 2.03 12.21
C THR A 34 0.69 1.39 10.85
N VAL A 35 0.15 2.13 9.88
CA VAL A 35 -0.02 1.64 8.50
C VAL A 35 1.33 1.39 7.80
N ALA A 36 2.38 2.15 8.13
CA ALA A 36 3.73 1.88 7.60
C ALA A 36 4.31 0.59 8.19
N LEU A 37 4.10 0.33 9.49
CA LEU A 37 4.47 -0.94 10.13
C LEU A 37 3.66 -2.12 9.59
N ILE A 38 2.36 -1.96 9.37
CA ILE A 38 1.51 -2.97 8.73
C ILE A 38 1.95 -3.21 7.29
N TYR A 39 2.33 -2.18 6.54
CA TYR A 39 2.86 -2.31 5.17
C TYR A 39 4.18 -3.09 5.16
N LEU A 40 5.10 -2.79 6.08
CA LEU A 40 6.36 -3.53 6.23
C LEU A 40 6.13 -4.98 6.65
N ALA A 41 5.21 -5.22 7.60
CA ALA A 41 4.84 -6.56 8.01
C ALA A 41 4.17 -7.34 6.87
N ALA A 42 3.25 -6.71 6.13
CA ALA A 42 2.62 -7.29 4.96
C ALA A 42 3.64 -7.55 3.85
N TRP A 43 4.64 -6.68 3.63
CA TRP A 43 5.72 -6.93 2.68
C TRP A 43 6.62 -8.11 3.10
N MET A 44 6.87 -8.27 4.41
CA MET A 44 7.64 -9.41 4.92
C MET A 44 6.87 -10.73 4.87
N ILE A 45 5.54 -10.68 5.01
CA ILE A 45 4.66 -11.85 5.03
C ILE A 45 4.18 -12.23 3.62
N MET A 46 4.02 -11.26 2.73
CA MET A 46 3.59 -11.51 1.35
C MET A 46 4.76 -12.15 0.60
N PRO A 47 4.62 -13.42 0.18
CA PRO A 47 5.68 -14.13 -0.52
C PRO A 47 6.01 -13.36 -1.80
N SER A 48 7.29 -13.09 -1.99
CA SER A 48 7.85 -12.55 -3.22
C SER A 48 7.78 -13.63 -4.30
N GLU A 49 6.65 -13.73 -4.96
CA GLU A 49 6.51 -14.33 -6.29
C GLU A 49 6.84 -13.25 -7.35
#